data_AF-A0A4Q3GZS2-F1
#
_entry.id   AF-A0A4Q3GZS2-F1
#
_cell.length_a   1.000
_cell.length_b   1.000
_cell.length_c   1.000
_cell.angle_alpha   90.00
_cell.angle_beta   90.00
_cell.angle_gamma   90.00
#
_symmetry.space_group_name_H-M   'P 1'
#
loop_
_entity.id
_entity.type
_entity.pdbx_description
1 polymer ?
#
loop_
_entity_poly.entity_id
_entity_poly.type
_entity_poly.pdbx_seq_one_letter_code
_entity_poly.pdbx_strand_id
1 'polypeptide(L)'
;SSRKAFGSSASAIAISRRRRSPCDNSAARSRTPAAELSHGERRRLEIAIALALEPKAFLLDEPMAGMGAEGSKSLTSFLSDLRRQAPILLVEHDMDAVFALADRISVLVYGRILASGTVDEIRNHPEVRRAYLGEPA
;
A
#
# COMPACT_ATOMS: atom_id res chain seq x y z
N SER A 1 17.14 -25.33 -23.06
CA SER A 1 17.35 -24.55 -21.83
C SER A 1 15.99 -24.14 -21.28
N SER A 2 15.50 -24.87 -20.28
CA SER A 2 14.12 -24.79 -19.77
C SER A 2 13.86 -23.49 -19.01
N ARG A 3 12.89 -22.70 -19.48
CA ARG A 3 12.27 -21.65 -18.68
C ARG A 3 11.29 -22.32 -17.72
N LYS A 4 11.58 -22.23 -16.42
CA LYS A 4 10.67 -22.64 -15.34
C LYS A 4 9.36 -21.85 -15.46
N ALA A 5 8.26 -22.58 -15.32
CA ALA A 5 6.89 -22.08 -15.35
C ALA A 5 6.42 -21.67 -13.94
N PHE A 6 5.37 -20.84 -13.92
CA PHE A 6 4.42 -20.58 -12.82
C PHE A 6 4.86 -19.70 -11.62
N GLY A 7 4.17 -18.56 -11.47
CA GLY A 7 4.00 -17.83 -10.21
C GLY A 7 4.22 -16.31 -10.26
N SER A 8 3.45 -15.54 -11.04
CA SER A 8 3.48 -14.05 -10.98
C SER A 8 2.12 -13.39 -11.20
N SER A 9 1.03 -14.07 -10.84
CA SER A 9 -0.33 -13.55 -11.00
C SER A 9 -1.05 -13.45 -9.66
N ALA A 10 -0.28 -13.12 -8.63
CA ALA A 10 -0.76 -13.00 -7.28
C ALA A 10 -0.66 -11.53 -6.86
N SER A 11 -1.81 -10.92 -6.57
CA SER A 11 -1.90 -9.55 -6.06
C SER A 11 -2.49 -9.56 -4.66
N ALA A 12 -1.96 -8.75 -3.77
CA ALA A 12 -2.46 -8.60 -2.42
C ALA A 12 -3.28 -7.31 -2.32
N ILE A 13 -4.48 -7.45 -1.76
CA ILE A 13 -5.38 -6.34 -1.47
C ILE A 13 -5.32 -6.09 0.04
N ALA A 14 -4.76 -4.96 0.42
CA ALA A 14 -4.67 -4.47 1.78
C ALA A 14 -5.81 -3.50 2.09
N ILE A 15 -6.51 -3.73 3.20
CA ILE A 15 -7.52 -2.81 3.74
C ILE A 15 -7.03 -2.28 5.07
N SER A 16 -6.96 -0.95 5.19
CA SER A 16 -6.73 -0.28 6.48
C SER A 16 -7.97 0.49 6.92
N ARG A 17 -8.32 0.34 8.20
CA ARG A 17 -9.42 1.07 8.84
C ARG A 17 -8.90 2.39 9.42
N ARG A 18 -9.77 3.40 9.37
CA ARG A 18 -9.54 4.70 10.00
C ARG A 18 -9.32 4.56 11.50
N ARG A 19 -8.13 4.89 11.99
CA ARG A 19 -7.87 5.09 13.42
C ARG A 19 -7.99 6.59 13.73
N ARG A 20 -8.92 7.00 14.60
CA ARG A 20 -9.08 8.42 15.00
C ARG A 20 -7.80 8.88 15.70
N SER A 21 -7.19 9.95 15.20
CA SER A 21 -6.12 10.70 15.88
C SER A 21 -6.21 12.18 15.47
N PRO A 22 -5.72 13.13 16.29
CA PRO A 22 -5.74 14.55 15.96
C PRO A 22 -4.71 14.83 14.86
N CYS A 23 -5.09 15.57 13.81
CA CYS A 23 -4.17 15.99 12.76
C CYS A 23 -3.33 17.18 13.25
N ASP A 24 -2.00 17.09 13.14
CA ASP A 24 -1.06 18.21 13.31
C ASP A 24 -0.69 18.78 11.93
N ASN A 25 -0.67 20.11 11.82
CA ASN A 25 -0.66 20.87 10.57
C ASN A 25 0.68 21.59 10.39
N SER A 26 1.55 21.10 9.50
CA SER A 26 2.81 21.76 9.14
C SER A 26 2.71 22.51 7.81
N ALA A 27 2.27 23.77 7.89
CA ALA A 27 2.02 24.67 6.77
C ALA A 27 3.27 25.46 6.31
N ALA A 28 4.35 24.78 5.88
CA ALA A 28 5.61 25.46 5.59
C ALA A 28 5.82 25.95 4.14
N ARG A 29 5.01 25.52 3.15
CA ARG A 29 5.22 25.87 1.72
C ARG A 29 3.93 26.19 0.93
N SER A 30 3.03 26.98 1.50
CA SER A 30 1.71 27.29 0.92
C SER A 30 1.72 28.18 -0.34
N ARG A 31 2.87 28.74 -0.74
CA ARG A 31 2.98 29.71 -1.84
C ARG A 31 3.84 29.26 -3.03
N THR A 32 4.37 28.04 -3.01
CA THR A 32 5.19 27.51 -4.11
C THR A 32 4.30 26.92 -5.21
N PRO A 33 4.50 27.27 -6.49
CA PRO A 33 3.77 26.66 -7.60
C PRO A 33 3.95 25.13 -7.61
N ALA A 34 2.87 24.38 -7.85
CA ALA A 34 2.90 22.92 -7.85
C ALA A 34 3.89 22.32 -8.88
N ALA A 35 4.23 23.07 -9.92
CA ALA A 35 5.20 22.71 -10.95
C ALA A 35 6.66 22.68 -10.44
N GLU A 36 6.95 23.34 -9.33
CA GLU A 36 8.29 23.44 -8.73
C GLU A 36 8.50 22.46 -7.55
N LEU A 37 7.47 21.66 -7.23
CA LEU A 37 7.53 20.67 -6.15
C LEU A 37 8.28 19.42 -6.60
N SER A 38 9.09 18.86 -5.70
CA SER A 38 9.68 17.53 -5.91
C SER A 38 8.59 16.46 -6.06
N HIS A 39 8.90 15.32 -6.68
CA HIS A 39 7.93 14.22 -6.85
C HIS A 39 7.24 13.81 -5.53
N GLY A 40 7.97 13.79 -4.42
CA GLY A 40 7.40 13.49 -3.10
C GLY A 40 6.46 14.59 -2.58
N GLU A 41 6.79 15.86 -2.81
CA GLU A 41 5.95 16.99 -2.42
C GLU A 41 4.68 17.09 -3.28
N ARG A 42 4.78 16.83 -4.59
CA ARG A 42 3.63 16.79 -5.49
C ARG A 42 2.65 15.70 -5.09
N ARG A 43 3.15 14.53 -4.68
CA ARG A 43 2.32 13.44 -4.16
C ARG A 43 1.61 13.82 -2.85
N ARG A 44 2.29 14.53 -1.95
CA ARG A 44 1.67 15.06 -0.72
C ARG A 44 0.58 16.09 -1.03
N LEU A 45 0.81 16.97 -2.01
CA LEU A 45 -0.18 17.96 -2.44
C LEU A 45 -1.41 17.29 -3.07
N GLU A 46 -1.24 16.33 -3.95
CA GLU A 46 -2.33 15.53 -4.54
C GLU A 46 -3.20 14.89 -3.45
N ILE A 47 -2.55 14.38 -2.40
CA ILE A 47 -3.22 13.72 -1.29
C ILE A 47 -3.89 14.73 -0.35
N ALA A 48 -3.29 15.91 -0.13
CA ALA A 48 -3.93 17.01 0.60
C ALA A 48 -5.17 17.54 -0.13
N ILE A 49 -5.12 17.66 -1.47
CA ILE A 49 -6.29 18.00 -2.30
C ILE A 49 -7.36 16.91 -2.18
N ALA A 50 -6.97 15.65 -2.26
CA ALA A 50 -7.91 14.54 -2.09
C ALA A 50 -8.54 14.54 -0.70
N LEU A 51 -7.80 14.87 0.36
CA LEU A 51 -8.32 15.00 1.72
C LEU A 51 -9.29 16.17 1.90
N ALA A 52 -9.06 17.29 1.20
CA ALA A 52 -9.97 18.44 1.20
C ALA A 52 -11.35 18.10 0.61
N LEU A 53 -11.46 17.01 -0.16
CA LEU A 53 -12.73 16.50 -0.71
C LEU A 53 -13.46 15.55 0.26
N GLU A 54 -13.00 15.41 1.51
CA GLU A 54 -13.56 14.50 2.52
C GLU A 54 -13.85 13.08 1.99
N PRO A 55 -12.83 12.40 1.42
CA PRO A 55 -13.04 11.16 0.70
C PRO A 55 -13.42 10.06 1.69
N LYS A 56 -14.43 9.26 1.33
CA LYS A 56 -14.88 8.14 2.18
C LYS A 56 -13.84 7.02 2.24
N ALA A 57 -12.98 6.88 1.23
CA ALA A 57 -11.85 5.95 1.18
C ALA A 57 -10.83 6.38 0.12
N PHE A 58 -9.58 5.93 0.28
CA PHE A 58 -8.54 6.00 -0.74
C PHE A 58 -8.41 4.66 -1.45
N LEU A 59 -8.25 4.68 -2.77
CA LEU A 59 -7.89 3.52 -3.58
C LEU A 59 -6.52 3.79 -4.21
N LEU A 60 -5.57 2.90 -3.98
CA LEU A 60 -4.22 3.00 -4.49
C LEU A 60 -3.88 1.71 -5.22
N ASP A 61 -3.55 1.83 -6.51
CA ASP A 61 -3.15 0.71 -7.37
C ASP A 61 -1.65 0.78 -7.61
N GLU A 62 -0.92 -0.16 -7.05
CA GLU A 62 0.55 -0.28 -7.09
C GLU A 62 1.34 1.03 -6.85
N PRO A 63 1.03 1.81 -5.80
CA PRO A 63 1.70 3.10 -5.57
C PRO A 63 3.20 2.98 -5.26
N MET A 64 3.71 1.78 -4.92
CA MET A 64 5.12 1.53 -4.61
C MET A 64 5.90 0.97 -5.81
N ALA A 65 5.23 0.69 -6.93
CA ALA A 65 5.88 0.15 -8.12
C ALA A 65 6.99 1.10 -8.63
N GLY A 66 8.18 0.53 -8.86
CA GLY A 66 9.35 1.27 -9.35
C GLY A 66 10.05 2.14 -8.31
N MET A 67 9.61 2.11 -7.04
CA MET A 67 10.32 2.78 -5.94
C MET A 67 11.43 1.88 -5.36
N GLY A 68 12.59 2.45 -5.05
CA GLY A 68 13.62 1.75 -4.28
C GLY A 68 13.19 1.56 -2.82
N ALA A 69 13.86 0.68 -2.07
CA ALA A 69 13.50 0.33 -0.69
C ALA A 69 13.33 1.54 0.26
N GLU A 70 14.11 2.60 0.06
CA GLU A 70 14.00 3.83 0.85
C GLU A 70 12.77 4.65 0.46
N GLY A 71 12.43 4.70 -0.84
CA GLY A 71 11.24 5.33 -1.37
C GLY A 71 9.96 4.66 -0.87
N SER A 72 9.91 3.33 -0.93
CA SER A 72 8.77 2.54 -0.43
C SER A 72 8.55 2.74 1.07
N LYS A 73 9.62 2.82 1.87
CA LYS A 73 9.52 3.13 3.31
C LYS A 73 8.96 4.53 3.57
N SER A 74 9.44 5.53 2.83
CA SER A 74 8.95 6.91 2.94
C SER A 74 7.46 7.00 2.60
N LEU A 75 7.04 6.34 1.51
CA LEU A 75 5.64 6.29 1.11
C LEU A 75 4.78 5.49 2.09
N THR A 76 5.28 4.38 2.62
CA THR A 76 4.62 3.59 3.67
C THR A 76 4.36 4.44 4.91
N SER A 77 5.37 5.20 5.38
CA SER A 77 5.20 6.11 6.52
C SER A 77 4.10 7.15 6.25
N PHE A 78 4.14 7.76 5.06
CA PHE A 78 3.14 8.73 4.65
C PHE A 78 1.72 8.13 4.57
N LEU A 79 1.56 6.93 4.00
CA LEU A 79 0.27 6.23 3.93
C LEU A 79 -0.23 5.80 5.32
N SER A 80 0.67 5.51 6.26
CA SER A 80 0.35 5.22 7.66
C SER A 80 -0.27 6.43 8.38
N ASP A 81 0.15 7.64 8.03
CA ASP A 81 -0.49 8.86 8.52
C ASP A 81 -1.80 9.15 7.80
N LEU A 82 -1.84 8.90 6.48
CA LEU A 82 -3.05 9.11 5.67
C LEU A 82 -4.22 8.23 6.12
N ARG A 83 -3.95 6.96 6.49
CA ARG A 83 -4.99 6.04 6.99
C ARG A 83 -5.66 6.49 8.29
N ARG A 84 -5.09 7.46 9.02
CA ARG A 84 -5.74 8.07 10.19
C ARG A 84 -6.91 8.99 9.77
N GLN A 85 -6.84 9.52 8.56
CA GLN A 85 -7.82 10.48 8.03
C GLN A 85 -8.98 9.76 7.33
N ALA A 86 -8.70 8.80 6.45
CA ALA A 86 -9.71 7.97 5.78
C ALA A 86 -9.20 6.51 5.56
N PRO A 87 -10.09 5.51 5.42
CA PRO A 87 -9.68 4.14 5.14
C PRO A 87 -8.98 4.04 3.79
N ILE A 88 -8.01 3.12 3.68
CA ILE A 88 -7.23 2.91 2.46
C ILE A 88 -7.43 1.47 1.97
N LEU A 89 -7.79 1.34 0.70
CA LEU A 89 -7.74 0.12 -0.09
C LEU A 89 -6.50 0.19 -0.99
N LEU A 90 -5.55 -0.70 -0.77
CA LEU A 90 -4.27 -0.74 -1.45
C LEU A 90 -4.15 -2.06 -2.22
N VAL A 91 -3.79 -2.00 -3.49
CA VAL A 91 -3.42 -3.16 -4.30
C VAL A 91 -1.92 -3.12 -4.51
N GLU A 92 -1.22 -4.16 -4.08
CA GLU A 92 0.23 -4.25 -4.17
C GLU A 92 0.68 -5.69 -4.40
N HIS A 93 1.86 -5.83 -4.98
CA HIS A 93 2.58 -7.10 -5.08
C HIS A 93 3.79 -7.16 -4.12
N ASP A 94 4.20 -6.03 -3.53
CA ASP A 94 5.21 -5.99 -2.46
C ASP A 94 4.59 -6.38 -1.11
N MET A 95 5.02 -7.54 -0.59
CA MET A 95 4.50 -8.07 0.67
C MET A 95 4.99 -7.31 1.90
N ASP A 96 6.20 -6.74 1.89
CA ASP A 96 6.71 -5.98 3.04
C ASP A 96 5.90 -4.70 3.24
N ALA A 97 5.58 -4.03 2.13
CA ALA A 97 4.68 -2.88 2.09
C ALA A 97 3.26 -3.21 2.58
N VAL A 98 2.69 -4.30 2.05
CA VAL A 98 1.34 -4.76 2.43
C VAL A 98 1.28 -5.10 3.91
N PHE A 99 2.28 -5.81 4.45
CA PHE A 99 2.34 -6.16 5.86
C PHE A 99 2.53 -4.94 6.77
N ALA A 100 3.24 -3.91 6.31
CA ALA A 100 3.43 -2.68 7.08
C ALA A 100 2.16 -1.82 7.17
N LEU A 101 1.30 -1.85 6.14
CA LEU A 101 0.14 -0.95 6.03
C LEU A 101 -1.20 -1.59 6.37
N ALA A 102 -1.37 -2.90 6.15
CA ALA A 102 -2.66 -3.55 6.18
C ALA A 102 -3.13 -3.87 7.61
N ASP A 103 -4.44 -3.71 7.85
CA ASP A 103 -5.11 -4.36 9.00
C ASP A 103 -5.66 -5.73 8.60
N ARG A 104 -6.16 -5.82 7.36
CA ARG A 104 -6.61 -7.06 6.73
C ARG A 104 -6.03 -7.16 5.33
N ILE A 105 -5.66 -8.38 4.94
CA ILE A 105 -5.11 -8.68 3.63
C ILE A 105 -6.00 -9.73 2.98
N SER A 106 -6.33 -9.51 1.71
CA SER A 106 -6.93 -10.52 0.84
C SER A 106 -5.96 -10.81 -0.29
N VAL A 107 -5.59 -12.07 -0.42
CA VAL A 107 -4.66 -12.54 -1.44
C VAL A 107 -5.46 -13.04 -2.62
N LEU A 108 -5.26 -12.46 -3.80
CA LEU A 108 -5.83 -12.93 -5.05
C LEU A 108 -4.81 -13.76 -5.82
N VAL A 109 -5.25 -14.87 -6.40
CA VAL A 109 -4.48 -15.71 -7.34
C VAL A 109 -5.40 -16.14 -8.48
N TYR A 110 -5.00 -15.90 -9.73
CA TYR A 110 -5.80 -16.20 -10.93
C TYR A 110 -7.24 -15.65 -10.87
N GLY A 111 -7.42 -14.44 -10.34
CA GLY A 111 -8.73 -13.79 -10.22
C GLY A 111 -9.64 -14.35 -9.13
N ARG A 112 -9.13 -15.22 -8.25
CA ARG A 112 -9.88 -15.77 -7.11
C ARG A 112 -9.20 -15.40 -5.80
N ILE A 113 -9.99 -15.17 -4.75
CA ILE A 113 -9.46 -14.96 -3.40
C ILE A 113 -8.92 -16.30 -2.91
N LEU A 114 -7.62 -16.37 -2.70
CA LEU A 114 -6.94 -17.51 -2.10
C LEU A 114 -7.16 -17.53 -0.58
N ALA A 115 -6.93 -16.39 0.07
CA ALA A 115 -7.07 -16.24 1.51
C ALA A 115 -7.44 -14.80 1.86
N SER A 116 -8.21 -14.60 2.93
CA SER A 116 -8.52 -13.28 3.48
C SER A 116 -8.48 -13.33 5.00
N GLY A 117 -7.70 -12.45 5.62
CA GLY A 117 -7.46 -12.49 7.05
C GLY A 117 -6.66 -11.31 7.56
N THR A 118 -6.26 -11.39 8.81
CA THR A 118 -5.27 -10.51 9.44
C THR A 118 -3.88 -10.75 8.83
N VAL A 119 -2.96 -9.83 9.11
CA VAL A 119 -1.55 -9.95 8.69
C VAL A 119 -0.94 -11.27 9.16
N ASP A 120 -1.20 -11.67 10.40
CA ASP A 120 -0.65 -12.90 10.98
C ASP A 120 -1.23 -14.17 10.38
N GLU A 121 -2.54 -14.19 10.11
CA GLU A 121 -3.21 -15.31 9.44
C GLU A 121 -2.64 -15.51 8.03
N ILE A 122 -2.47 -14.41 7.28
CA ILE A 122 -1.98 -14.45 5.89
C ILE A 122 -0.49 -14.79 5.83
N ARG A 123 0.32 -14.25 6.75
CA ARG A 123 1.76 -14.56 6.84
C ARG A 123 2.01 -16.04 7.14
N ASN A 124 1.17 -16.64 7.97
CA ASN A 124 1.27 -18.06 8.34
C ASN A 124 0.51 -18.99 7.38
N HIS A 125 -0.23 -18.45 6.39
CA HIS A 125 -1.02 -19.25 5.48
C HIS A 125 -0.11 -20.02 4.50
N PRO A 126 -0.13 -21.37 4.51
CA PRO A 126 0.81 -22.19 3.73
C PRO A 126 0.68 -21.94 2.23
N GLU A 127 -0.53 -21.77 1.71
CA GLU A 127 -0.74 -21.49 0.28
C GLU A 127 -0.27 -20.09 -0.13
N VAL A 128 -0.37 -19.09 0.75
CA VAL A 128 0.12 -17.73 0.47
C VAL A 128 1.64 -17.74 0.45
N ARG A 129 2.27 -18.43 1.41
CA ARG A 129 3.72 -18.64 1.44
C ARG A 129 4.20 -19.34 0.16
N ARG A 130 3.51 -20.38 -0.30
CA ARG A 130 3.85 -21.06 -1.55
C ARG A 130 3.66 -20.18 -2.79
N ALA A 131 2.60 -19.36 -2.82
CA ALA A 131 2.29 -18.49 -3.96
C ALA A 131 3.22 -17.27 -4.08
N TYR A 132 3.70 -16.71 -2.97
CA TYR A 132 4.49 -15.46 -2.96
C TYR A 132 5.94 -15.62 -2.51
N LEU A 133 6.18 -16.45 -1.48
CA LEU A 133 7.52 -16.62 -0.91
C LEU A 133 8.29 -17.77 -1.55
N GLY A 134 7.64 -18.51 -2.47
CA GLY A 134 8.21 -19.60 -3.28
C GLY A 134 9.27 -20.37 -2.52
N GLU A 135 8.86 -21.38 -1.72
CA GLU A 135 9.75 -22.11 -0.81
C GLU A 135 11.19 -22.25 -1.37
N PRO A 136 12.22 -21.67 -0.72
CA PRO A 136 13.53 -22.25 -0.83
C PRO A 136 13.43 -23.64 -0.18
N ALA A 137 13.72 -24.66 -0.97
CA ALA A 137 13.95 -26.02 -0.50
C ALA A 137 15.03 -26.04 0.60
#